data_AF-A0A962GQE4-F1
#
_entry.id   AF-A0A962GQE4-F1
#
_cell.length_a   1.000
_cell.length_b   1.000
_cell.length_c   1.000
_cell.angle_alpha   90.00
_cell.angle_beta   90.00
_cell.angle_gamma   90.00
#
_symmetry.space_group_name_H-M   'P 1'
#
loop_
_entity.id
_entity.type
_entity.pdbx_description
1 polymer ?
#
loop_
_entity_poly.entity_id
_entity_poly.type
_entity_poly.pdbx_seq_one_letter_code
_entity_poly.pdbx_strand_id
1 'polypeptide(L)'
;MAVLAADLEQRLEGLRESFDSANPFRHVVVDGFLAEDFCRQLSADFPGFEDRYARNEMGQVGGKAVRQDLRDLSEAYGELDRLLQSGEFLQLMSRLTGIDDLLYDPDYVGGGTHENRHGQGLAPHVDFNYLPK
;
A
#
# COMPACT_ATOMS: atom_id res chain seq x y z
N MET A 1 2.94 10.77 -15.86
CA MET A 1 2.48 9.51 -16.49
C MET A 1 1.16 9.10 -15.85
N ALA A 2 0.38 8.19 -16.43
CA ALA A 2 -0.78 7.66 -15.71
C ALA A 2 -0.28 6.82 -14.52
N VAL A 3 -0.86 7.00 -13.34
CA VAL A 3 -0.48 6.27 -12.11
C VAL A 3 -1.32 5.00 -11.97
N LEU A 4 -2.63 5.12 -12.17
CA LEU A 4 -3.58 4.01 -12.21
C LEU A 4 -3.72 3.44 -13.63
N ALA A 5 -4.14 2.18 -13.72
CA ALA A 5 -4.48 1.58 -15.01
C ALA A 5 -5.71 2.25 -15.62
N ALA A 6 -5.64 2.52 -16.94
CA ALA A 6 -6.66 3.28 -17.65
C ALA A 6 -8.04 2.59 -17.71
N ASP A 7 -8.06 1.27 -17.50
CA ASP A 7 -9.26 0.44 -17.55
C ASP A 7 -9.85 0.14 -16.15
N LEU A 8 -9.27 0.69 -15.07
CA LEU A 8 -9.67 0.38 -13.69
C LEU A 8 -11.12 0.80 -13.42
N GLU A 9 -11.50 1.98 -13.91
CA GLU A 9 -12.81 2.57 -13.70
C GLU A 9 -13.94 1.71 -14.30
N GLN A 10 -13.72 1.13 -15.47
CA GLN A 10 -14.68 0.25 -16.14
C GLN A 10 -14.84 -1.10 -15.44
N ARG A 11 -13.85 -1.50 -14.63
CA ARG A 11 -13.85 -2.77 -13.88
C ARG A 11 -14.47 -2.64 -12.49
N LEU A 12 -14.74 -1.42 -12.00
CA LEU A 12 -15.13 -1.18 -10.60
C LEU A 12 -16.36 -1.96 -10.14
N GLU A 13 -17.39 -2.10 -11.00
CA GLU A 13 -18.61 -2.82 -10.64
C GLU A 13 -18.33 -4.31 -10.37
N GLY A 14 -17.60 -4.99 -11.27
CA GLY A 14 -17.21 -6.38 -11.06
C GLY A 14 -16.23 -6.58 -9.89
N LEU A 15 -15.32 -5.63 -9.66
CA LEU A 15 -14.42 -5.64 -8.51
C LEU A 15 -15.20 -5.48 -7.19
N ARG A 16 -16.22 -4.63 -7.17
CA ARG A 16 -17.11 -4.43 -6.03
C ARG A 16 -17.88 -5.71 -5.68
N GLU A 17 -18.49 -6.34 -6.67
CA GLU A 17 -19.19 -7.62 -6.48
C GLU A 17 -18.25 -8.71 -5.96
N SER A 18 -17.05 -8.78 -6.52
CA SER A 18 -16.01 -9.72 -6.07
C SER A 18 -15.60 -9.44 -4.62
N PHE A 19 -15.40 -8.16 -4.26
CA PHE A 19 -15.06 -7.75 -2.89
C PHE A 19 -16.14 -8.16 -1.89
N ASP A 20 -17.42 -7.91 -2.21
CA ASP A 20 -18.54 -8.16 -1.30
C ASP A 20 -18.86 -9.65 -1.12
N SER A 21 -18.68 -10.45 -2.16
CA SER A 21 -19.00 -11.88 -2.16
C SER A 21 -17.85 -12.78 -1.70
N ALA A 22 -16.65 -12.23 -1.51
CA ALA A 22 -15.49 -13.00 -1.14
C ALA A 22 -15.63 -13.64 0.26
N ASN A 23 -15.12 -14.87 0.38
CA ASN A 23 -15.11 -15.65 1.61
C ASN A 23 -13.66 -16.02 1.99
N PRO A 24 -13.32 -16.17 3.28
CA PRO A 24 -14.19 -16.06 4.47
C PRO A 24 -14.44 -14.62 4.96
N PHE A 25 -13.86 -13.62 4.30
CA PHE A 25 -14.07 -12.20 4.55
C PHE A 25 -13.98 -11.42 3.22
N ARG A 26 -14.53 -10.22 3.20
CA ARG A 26 -14.55 -9.33 2.02
C ARG A 26 -13.12 -8.97 1.60
N HIS A 27 -12.75 -9.29 0.36
CA HIS A 27 -11.45 -8.99 -0.24
C HIS A 27 -11.53 -9.08 -1.76
N VAL A 28 -10.63 -8.40 -2.46
CA VAL A 28 -10.53 -8.50 -3.93
C VAL A 28 -9.07 -8.40 -4.36
N VAL A 29 -8.71 -9.13 -5.42
CA VAL A 29 -7.43 -8.99 -6.12
C VAL A 29 -7.67 -8.15 -7.36
N VAL A 30 -6.90 -7.09 -7.54
CA VAL A 30 -7.01 -6.19 -8.69
C VAL A 30 -5.75 -6.29 -9.54
N ASP A 31 -5.79 -7.17 -10.53
CA ASP A 31 -4.68 -7.30 -11.49
C ASP A 31 -4.53 -6.02 -12.32
N GLY A 32 -3.30 -5.56 -12.51
CA GLY A 32 -3.04 -4.30 -13.23
C GLY A 32 -3.73 -3.11 -12.55
N PHE A 33 -3.52 -2.94 -11.25
CA PHE A 33 -4.06 -1.80 -10.50
C PHE A 33 -3.39 -0.48 -10.89
N LEU A 34 -2.05 -0.46 -10.83
CA LEU A 34 -1.23 0.64 -11.31
C LEU A 34 -0.93 0.47 -12.80
N ALA A 35 -0.66 1.58 -13.48
CA ALA A 35 -0.14 1.53 -14.84
C ALA A 35 1.20 0.78 -14.87
N GLU A 36 1.40 -0.07 -15.88
CA GLU A 36 2.56 -0.96 -15.97
C GLU A 36 3.91 -0.20 -15.89
N ASP A 37 4.05 0.89 -16.63
CA ASP A 37 5.28 1.69 -16.63
C ASP A 37 5.52 2.35 -15.26
N PHE A 38 4.46 2.78 -14.58
CA PHE A 38 4.57 3.34 -13.23
C PHE A 38 4.98 2.28 -12.21
N CYS A 39 4.41 1.07 -12.29
CA CYS A 39 4.85 -0.10 -11.52
C CYS A 39 6.34 -0.41 -11.74
N ARG A 40 6.82 -0.37 -12.99
CA ARG A 40 8.24 -0.60 -13.31
C ARG A 40 9.13 0.45 -12.68
N GLN A 41 8.71 1.72 -12.68
CA GLN A 41 9.45 2.80 -12.02
C GLN A 41 9.52 2.61 -10.50
N LEU A 42 8.38 2.33 -9.84
CA LEU A 42 8.37 2.03 -8.40
C LEU A 42 9.28 0.85 -8.06
N SER A 43 9.26 -0.20 -8.88
CA SER A 43 10.12 -1.37 -8.68
C SER A 43 11.61 -1.04 -8.85
N ALA A 44 11.97 -0.15 -9.77
CA ALA A 44 13.35 0.28 -9.97
C ALA A 44 13.84 1.18 -8.82
N ASP A 45 12.93 1.98 -8.26
CA ASP A 45 13.21 2.90 -7.16
C ASP A 45 13.03 2.25 -5.77
N PHE A 46 12.60 0.99 -5.72
CA PHE A 46 12.33 0.31 -4.46
C PHE A 46 13.60 0.28 -3.60
N PRO A 47 13.54 0.75 -2.33
CA PRO A 47 14.74 0.89 -1.53
C PRO A 47 15.35 -0.48 -1.23
N GLY A 48 16.68 -0.55 -1.34
CA GLY A 48 17.41 -1.71 -0.85
C GLY A 48 17.26 -1.88 0.66
N PHE A 49 17.57 -3.08 1.16
CA PHE A 49 17.57 -3.33 2.59
C PHE A 49 18.69 -2.54 3.29
N GLU A 50 18.33 -1.67 4.23
CA GLU A 50 19.28 -0.93 5.06
C GLU A 50 19.05 -1.20 6.56
N ASP A 51 20.10 -1.59 7.28
CA ASP A 51 20.03 -2.00 8.69
C ASP A 51 19.43 -0.93 9.61
N ARG A 52 19.57 0.37 9.26
CA ARG A 52 19.01 1.47 10.05
C ARG A 52 17.48 1.45 10.11
N TYR A 53 16.84 0.87 9.09
CA TYR A 53 15.40 0.71 8.99
C TYR A 53 14.91 -0.67 9.41
N ALA A 54 15.83 -1.55 9.82
CA ALA A 54 15.53 -2.93 10.16
C ALA A 54 15.65 -3.24 11.65
N ARG A 55 15.44 -2.25 12.52
CA ARG A 55 15.58 -2.42 13.96
C ARG A 55 14.27 -2.85 14.62
N ASN A 56 14.33 -3.84 15.50
CA ASN A 56 13.24 -4.19 16.39
C ASN A 56 13.15 -3.21 17.59
N GLU A 57 12.17 -3.41 18.47
CA GLU A 57 11.95 -2.60 19.68
C GLU A 57 13.15 -2.60 20.64
N MET A 58 14.00 -3.64 20.58
CA MET A 58 15.24 -3.75 21.35
C MET A 58 16.45 -3.13 20.62
N GLY A 59 16.24 -2.47 19.49
CA GLY A 59 17.27 -1.84 18.67
C GLY A 59 18.14 -2.82 17.85
N GLN A 60 17.81 -4.11 17.86
CA GLN A 60 18.55 -5.15 17.13
C GLN A 60 18.11 -5.20 15.66
N VAL A 61 19.06 -5.45 14.76
CA VAL A 61 18.76 -5.60 13.33
C VAL A 61 18.08 -6.95 13.07
N GLY A 62 16.86 -6.92 12.57
CA GLY A 62 16.07 -8.07 12.12
C GLY A 62 16.12 -8.26 10.60
N GLY A 63 15.24 -9.10 10.06
CA GLY A 63 15.14 -9.40 8.62
C GLY A 63 14.12 -8.56 7.85
N LYS A 64 13.55 -7.52 8.48
CA LYS A 64 12.54 -6.63 7.89
C LYS A 64 13.03 -5.18 7.97
N ALA A 65 13.16 -4.49 6.83
CA ALA A 65 13.40 -3.05 6.78
C ALA A 65 12.11 -2.31 6.42
N VAL A 66 11.80 -1.22 7.14
CA VAL A 66 10.57 -0.42 6.93
C VAL A 66 10.92 1.06 6.66
N ARG A 67 10.43 1.59 5.55
CA ARG A 67 10.53 3.02 5.20
C ARG A 67 9.14 3.66 5.15
N GLN A 68 8.80 4.43 6.18
CA GLN A 68 7.54 5.18 6.27
C GLN A 68 7.60 6.50 5.48
N ASP A 69 8.80 6.98 5.21
CA ASP A 69 9.13 8.19 4.46
C ASP A 69 9.01 7.97 2.94
N LEU A 70 7.83 7.54 2.46
CA LEU A 70 7.58 7.26 1.03
C LEU A 70 8.05 8.41 0.13
N ARG A 71 7.68 9.64 0.50
CA ARG A 71 7.98 10.88 -0.23
C ARG A 71 9.46 11.11 -0.47
N ASP A 72 10.31 10.55 0.39
CA ASP A 72 11.76 10.74 0.36
C ASP A 72 12.49 9.60 -0.39
N LEU A 73 11.76 8.58 -0.86
CA LEU A 73 12.33 7.45 -1.60
C LEU A 73 12.72 7.84 -3.03
N SER A 74 11.77 8.39 -3.79
CA SER A 74 11.97 8.89 -5.14
C SER A 74 10.79 9.76 -5.58
N GLU A 75 10.93 10.44 -6.73
CA GLU A 75 9.81 11.20 -7.32
C GLU A 75 8.60 10.29 -7.61
N ALA A 76 8.82 9.03 -8.01
CA ALA A 76 7.73 8.09 -8.29
C ALA A 76 6.96 7.71 -7.02
N TYR A 77 7.65 7.55 -5.89
CA TYR A 77 6.97 7.35 -4.61
C TYR A 77 6.28 8.62 -4.10
N GLY A 78 6.82 9.81 -4.39
CA GLY A 78 6.11 11.08 -4.18
C GLY A 78 4.85 11.21 -5.05
N GLU A 79 4.88 10.73 -6.29
CA GLU A 79 3.69 10.62 -7.15
C GLU A 79 2.65 9.65 -6.58
N LEU A 80 3.09 8.50 -6.06
CA LEU A 80 2.22 7.54 -5.39
C LEU A 80 1.55 8.14 -4.15
N ASP A 81 2.32 8.80 -3.28
CA ASP A 81 1.81 9.50 -2.09
C ASP A 81 0.73 10.53 -2.46
N ARG A 82 0.99 11.36 -3.47
CA ARG A 82 0.01 12.34 -3.98
C ARG A 82 -1.25 11.69 -4.54
N LEU A 83 -1.14 10.52 -5.20
CA LEU A 83 -2.32 9.76 -5.63
C LEU A 83 -3.12 9.29 -4.41
N LEU A 84 -2.47 8.64 -3.44
CA LEU A 84 -3.12 8.09 -2.25
C LEU A 84 -3.83 9.17 -1.43
N GLN A 85 -3.28 10.38 -1.41
CA GLN A 85 -3.89 11.55 -0.78
C GLN A 85 -5.10 12.11 -1.55
N SER A 86 -5.19 11.86 -2.87
CA SER A 86 -6.17 12.52 -3.72
C SER A 86 -7.60 12.08 -3.41
N GLY A 87 -8.53 13.04 -3.45
CA GLY A 87 -9.96 12.74 -3.29
C GLY A 87 -10.51 11.78 -4.36
N GLU A 88 -9.95 11.81 -5.57
CA GLU A 88 -10.29 10.87 -6.64
C GLU A 88 -9.96 9.43 -6.24
N PHE A 89 -8.75 9.19 -5.73
CA PHE A 89 -8.33 7.87 -5.28
C PHE A 89 -9.16 7.37 -4.09
N LEU A 90 -9.38 8.24 -3.09
CA LEU A 90 -10.21 7.92 -1.94
C LEU A 90 -11.63 7.56 -2.36
N GLN A 91 -12.22 8.32 -3.29
CA GLN A 91 -13.56 8.03 -3.82
C GLN A 91 -13.61 6.73 -4.63
N LEU A 92 -12.57 6.42 -5.40
CA LEU A 92 -12.44 5.17 -6.14
C LEU A 92 -12.38 3.97 -5.17
N MET A 93 -11.55 4.06 -4.13
CA MET A 93 -11.48 3.06 -3.07
C MET A 93 -12.78 2.95 -2.28
N SER A 94 -13.46 4.06 -1.99
CA SER A 94 -14.78 4.04 -1.34
C SER A 94 -15.82 3.33 -2.19
N ARG A 95 -15.85 3.54 -3.51
CA ARG A 95 -16.78 2.83 -4.41
C ARG A 95 -16.48 1.33 -4.51
N LEU A 96 -15.20 0.95 -4.54
CA LEU A 96 -14.78 -0.45 -4.59
C LEU A 96 -15.09 -1.17 -3.26
N THR A 97 -14.72 -0.57 -2.14
CA THR A 97 -14.81 -1.19 -0.80
C THR A 97 -16.14 -0.93 -0.09
N GLY A 98 -16.94 0.04 -0.55
CA GLY A 98 -18.23 0.44 0.04
C GLY A 98 -18.06 1.02 1.44
N ILE A 99 -16.85 1.52 1.74
CA ILE A 99 -16.52 2.23 2.96
C ILE A 99 -16.56 3.70 2.58
N ASP A 100 -17.53 4.42 3.12
CA ASP A 100 -17.68 5.85 2.88
C ASP A 100 -16.62 6.64 3.65
N ASP A 101 -16.32 7.86 3.16
CA ASP A 101 -15.46 8.84 3.84
C ASP A 101 -14.06 8.31 4.23
N LEU A 102 -13.43 7.53 3.33
CA LEU A 102 -12.05 7.07 3.54
C LEU A 102 -11.10 8.24 3.75
N LEU A 103 -10.21 8.08 4.72
CA LEU A 103 -9.21 9.08 5.09
C LEU A 103 -7.84 8.65 4.60
N TYR A 104 -7.08 9.61 4.09
CA TYR A 104 -5.66 9.45 3.87
C TYR A 104 -4.91 9.37 5.22
N ASP A 105 -3.95 8.45 5.35
CA ASP A 105 -3.04 8.35 6.49
C ASP A 105 -1.72 9.09 6.18
N PRO A 106 -1.51 10.30 6.72
CA PRO A 106 -0.29 11.07 6.47
C PRO A 106 0.93 10.59 7.26
N ASP A 107 0.73 9.74 8.28
CA ASP A 107 1.76 9.33 9.23
C ASP A 107 2.43 8.02 8.81
N TYR A 108 1.75 7.19 8.01
CA TYR A 108 2.23 5.89 7.53
C TYR A 108 2.75 4.98 8.65
N VAL A 109 2.16 5.09 9.86
CA VAL A 109 2.59 4.26 11.00
C VAL A 109 2.25 2.81 10.70
N GLY A 110 3.29 1.98 10.59
CA GLY A 110 3.14 0.59 10.14
C GLY A 110 2.96 0.43 8.62
N GLY A 111 2.74 1.52 7.89
CA GLY A 111 2.75 1.59 6.43
C GLY A 111 4.17 1.72 5.85
N GLY A 112 4.28 2.25 4.63
CA GLY A 112 5.58 2.38 3.96
C GLY A 112 5.96 1.23 3.04
N THR A 113 7.21 1.25 2.57
CA THR A 113 7.82 0.09 1.89
C THR A 113 8.41 -0.85 2.92
N HIS A 114 8.17 -2.16 2.73
CA HIS A 114 8.61 -3.22 3.63
C HIS A 114 9.46 -4.22 2.84
N GLU A 115 10.77 -4.21 3.07
CA GLU A 115 11.70 -5.17 2.46
C GLU A 115 11.94 -6.33 3.45
N ASN A 116 11.48 -7.52 3.10
CA ASN A 116 11.55 -8.72 3.94
C ASN A 116 12.52 -9.74 3.35
N ARG A 117 13.61 -10.00 4.08
CA ARG A 117 14.60 -11.02 3.72
C ARG A 117 14.09 -12.43 4.02
N HIS A 118 14.75 -13.41 3.41
CA HIS A 118 14.47 -14.83 3.65
C HIS A 118 14.43 -15.16 5.15
N GLY A 119 13.41 -15.91 5.58
CA GLY A 119 13.18 -16.28 6.98
C GLY A 119 12.39 -15.25 7.79
N GLN A 120 12.13 -14.05 7.25
CA GLN A 120 11.26 -13.06 7.87
C GLN A 120 9.80 -13.38 7.58
N GLY A 121 9.05 -13.80 8.61
CA GLY A 121 7.62 -14.09 8.52
C GLY A 121 6.74 -12.99 9.11
N LEU A 122 5.45 -13.06 8.78
CA LEU A 122 4.38 -12.30 9.43
C LEU A 122 3.35 -13.31 9.96
N ALA A 123 3.17 -13.35 11.28
CA ALA A 123 2.20 -14.24 11.90
C ALA A 123 0.76 -13.78 11.60
N PRO A 124 -0.23 -14.70 11.51
CA PRO A 124 -1.63 -14.31 11.43
C PRO A 124 -2.04 -13.41 12.60
N HIS A 125 -2.66 -12.28 12.30
CA HIS A 125 -3.14 -11.31 13.28
C HIS A 125 -4.34 -10.53 12.72
N VAL A 126 -5.05 -9.85 13.61
CA VAL A 126 -5.98 -8.77 13.23
C VAL A 126 -5.21 -7.48 13.36
N ASP A 127 -5.37 -6.59 12.38
CA ASP A 127 -4.63 -5.33 12.34
C ASP A 127 -5.07 -4.39 13.46
N PHE A 128 -4.22 -3.41 13.80
CA PHE A 128 -4.50 -2.47 14.88
C PHE A 128 -5.58 -1.46 14.48
N ASN A 129 -6.40 -1.07 15.46
CA ASN A 129 -7.48 -0.09 15.31
C ASN A 129 -7.19 1.25 16.04
N TYR A 130 -6.00 1.36 16.66
CA TYR A 130 -5.52 2.58 17.30
C TYR A 130 -4.07 2.82 16.88
N LEU A 131 -3.77 4.03 16.41
CA LEU A 131 -2.40 4.44 16.15
C LEU A 131 -1.67 4.68 17.48
N PRO A 132 -0.43 4.20 17.64
CA PRO A 132 0.42 4.57 18.76
C PRO A 132 0.57 6.10 18.83
N LYS A 133 0.42 6.68 20.02
CA LYS A 133 0.69 8.09 20.30
C LYS A 133 2.09 8.28 20.87
#